data_AF-A0A812W5B5-F1
#
_entry.id   AF-A0A812W5B5-F1
#
_cell.length_a   1.000
_cell.length_b   1.000
_cell.length_c   1.000
_cell.angle_alpha   90.00
_cell.angle_beta   90.00
_cell.angle_gamma   90.00
#
_symmetry.space_group_name_H-M   'P 1'
#
loop_
_entity.id
_entity.type
_entity.pdbx_description
1 polymer ?
#
loop_
_entity_poly.entity_id
_entity_poly.type
_entity_poly.pdbx_seq_one_letter_code
_entity_poly.pdbx_strand_id
1 'polypeptide(L)'
;MAANCIRFFTCLILLSVIYIFSIALTQLSEGTPLGTAYFPTLVDGMFSLLFHACFFQGLPDLARLCFQENFLYGLSLLVFVVLAPLTVMNLIVGVLVEVVGVVAAAEQEASTRNAIFEALQEALERLGPRKKEDVIARGEFAALVNRPDLVGIFLESGIDVVAILRDPDMVFAGEAEMSITEFLEETIALRGSNPATVRDLGQLKLQILREMRTRGRPPMPMSR
;
A
#
# COMPACT_ATOMS: atom_id res chain seq x y z
N MET A 1 -4.35 4.59 -7.47
CA MET A 1 -5.13 5.59 -8.28
C MET A 1 -6.63 5.33 -8.24
N ALA A 2 -7.12 4.11 -8.53
CA ALA A 2 -8.56 3.81 -8.51
C ALA A 2 -9.25 4.11 -7.14
N ALA A 3 -8.58 3.81 -6.02
CA ALA A 3 -9.10 4.10 -4.68
C ALA A 3 -9.32 5.60 -4.42
N ASN A 4 -8.42 6.46 -4.93
CA ASN A 4 -8.55 7.91 -4.80
C ASN A 4 -9.71 8.45 -5.63
N CYS A 5 -9.96 7.89 -6.81
CA CYS A 5 -11.13 8.23 -7.62
C CYS A 5 -12.42 7.86 -6.88
N ILE A 6 -12.51 6.65 -6.31
CA ILE A 6 -13.70 6.20 -5.58
C ILE A 6 -14.00 7.14 -4.40
N ARG A 7 -12.99 7.52 -3.60
CA ARG A 7 -13.17 8.46 -2.48
C ARG A 7 -13.66 9.83 -2.95
N PHE A 8 -13.09 10.33 -4.04
CA PHE A 8 -13.51 11.58 -4.63
C PHE A 8 -14.98 11.52 -5.08
N PHE A 9 -15.39 10.42 -5.74
CA PHE A 9 -16.79 10.20 -6.10
C PHE A 9 -17.71 10.11 -4.88
N THR A 10 -17.30 9.43 -3.80
CA THR A 10 -18.08 9.35 -2.55
C THR A 10 -18.25 10.72 -1.90
N CYS A 11 -17.20 11.56 -1.88
CA CYS A 11 -17.31 12.94 -1.41
C CYS A 11 -18.27 13.78 -2.26
N LEU A 12 -18.24 13.63 -3.59
CA LEU A 12 -19.19 14.32 -4.48
C LEU A 12 -20.63 13.86 -4.24
N ILE A 13 -20.86 12.56 -4.03
CA ILE A 13 -22.18 12.03 -3.70
C ILE A 13 -22.67 12.62 -2.37
N LEU A 14 -21.83 12.66 -1.34
CA LEU A 14 -22.18 13.26 -0.05
C LEU A 14 -22.57 14.74 -0.20
N LEU A 15 -21.77 15.54 -0.93
CA LEU A 15 -22.08 16.95 -1.19
C LEU A 15 -23.40 17.11 -1.96
N SER A 16 -23.67 16.25 -2.94
CA SER A 16 -24.92 16.28 -3.69
C SER A 16 -26.14 15.97 -2.81
N VAL A 17 -26.02 15.01 -1.88
CA VAL A 17 -27.10 14.67 -0.93
C VAL A 17 -27.33 15.82 0.04
N ILE A 18 -26.27 16.42 0.61
CA ILE A 18 -26.38 17.59 1.49
C ILE A 18 -27.07 18.74 0.75
N TYR A 19 -26.69 18.99 -0.50
CA TYR A 19 -27.27 20.06 -1.32
C TYR A 19 -28.77 19.84 -1.59
N ILE A 20 -29.16 18.63 -2.05
CA ILE A 20 -30.56 18.31 -2.38
C ILE A 20 -31.45 18.40 -1.12
N PHE A 21 -31.00 17.85 0.01
CA PHE A 21 -31.77 17.90 1.25
C PHE A 21 -31.77 19.30 1.88
N SER A 22 -30.71 20.10 1.68
CA SER A 22 -30.70 21.51 2.08
C SER A 22 -31.76 22.30 1.32
N ILE A 23 -31.85 22.15 -0.01
CA ILE A 23 -32.91 22.79 -0.81
C ILE A 23 -34.28 22.38 -0.31
N ALA A 24 -34.52 21.07 -0.14
CA ALA A 24 -35.80 20.56 0.31
C ALA A 24 -36.20 21.15 1.66
N LEU A 25 -35.32 21.08 2.67
CA LEU A 25 -35.62 21.59 4.01
C LEU A 25 -35.72 23.12 4.05
N THR A 26 -34.92 23.87 3.30
CA THR A 26 -35.06 25.34 3.20
C THR A 26 -36.40 25.73 2.56
N GLN A 27 -36.83 25.05 1.50
CA GLN A 27 -38.13 25.34 0.86
C GLN A 27 -39.31 24.93 1.74
N LEU A 28 -39.22 23.77 2.41
CA LEU A 28 -40.28 23.28 3.28
C LEU A 28 -40.39 24.10 4.58
N SER A 29 -39.29 24.68 5.06
CA SER A 29 -39.25 25.46 6.31
C SER A 29 -39.51 26.96 6.14
N GLU A 30 -39.81 27.42 4.92
CA GLU A 30 -40.03 28.84 4.64
C GLU A 30 -41.17 29.43 5.48
N GLY A 31 -40.87 30.49 6.24
CA GLY A 31 -41.83 31.15 7.13
C GLY A 31 -42.06 30.47 8.49
N THR A 32 -41.35 29.37 8.80
CA THR A 32 -41.39 28.71 10.11
C THR A 32 -40.23 29.16 11.02
N PRO A 33 -40.36 29.07 12.36
CA PRO A 33 -39.25 29.37 13.29
C PRO A 33 -38.06 28.42 13.10
N LEU A 34 -38.27 27.22 12.55
CA LEU A 34 -37.20 26.30 12.15
C LEU A 34 -36.36 26.90 11.01
N GLY A 35 -37.02 27.47 9.99
CA GLY A 35 -36.37 28.06 8.83
C GLY A 35 -35.50 29.26 9.19
N THR A 36 -35.98 30.13 10.09
CA THR A 36 -35.21 31.31 10.52
C THR A 36 -34.01 30.96 11.41
N ALA A 37 -34.10 29.89 12.20
CA ALA A 37 -33.03 29.48 13.12
C ALA A 37 -31.93 28.64 12.47
N TYR A 38 -32.29 27.70 11.58
CA TYR A 38 -31.35 26.72 11.03
C TYR A 38 -31.22 26.73 9.50
N PHE A 39 -32.22 27.24 8.78
CA PHE A 39 -32.25 27.21 7.31
C PHE A 39 -32.55 28.58 6.65
N PRO A 40 -31.96 29.71 7.09
CA PRO A 40 -32.31 31.03 6.55
C PRO A 40 -31.83 31.21 5.10
N THR A 41 -30.70 30.59 4.75
CA THR A 41 -30.19 30.53 3.37
C THR A 41 -29.81 29.09 3.02
N LEU A 42 -29.66 28.81 1.71
CA LEU A 42 -29.25 27.50 1.24
C LEU A 42 -27.90 27.06 1.82
N VAL A 43 -26.96 28.00 1.93
CA VAL A 43 -25.61 27.74 2.46
C VAL A 43 -25.67 27.45 3.95
N ASP A 44 -26.46 28.22 4.70
CA ASP A 44 -26.68 27.97 6.12
C ASP A 44 -27.36 26.62 6.36
N GLY A 45 -28.31 26.23 5.49
CA GLY A 45 -28.93 24.91 5.54
C GLY A 45 -27.95 23.76 5.28
N MET A 46 -26.98 23.95 4.36
CA MET A 46 -25.92 22.98 4.11
C MET A 46 -25.01 22.84 5.34
N PHE A 47 -24.65 23.95 6.00
CA PHE A 47 -23.87 23.93 7.23
C PHE A 47 -24.63 23.32 8.40
N SER A 48 -25.91 23.65 8.56
CA SER A 48 -26.79 23.05 9.57
C SER A 48 -26.90 21.54 9.39
N LEU A 49 -27.12 21.05 8.16
CA LEU A 49 -27.16 19.61 7.90
C LEU A 49 -25.80 18.93 8.11
N LEU A 50 -24.71 19.56 7.70
CA LEU A 50 -23.37 19.01 7.90
C LEU A 50 -23.00 18.92 9.39
N PHE A 51 -23.15 20.01 10.14
CA PHE A 51 -22.75 20.03 11.55
C PHE A 51 -23.77 19.37 12.48
N HIS A 52 -25.06 19.69 12.32
CA HIS A 52 -26.07 19.20 13.24
C HIS A 52 -26.55 17.79 12.89
N ALA A 53 -26.61 17.42 11.60
CA ALA A 53 -27.08 16.10 11.19
C ALA A 53 -25.97 15.10 10.84
N CYS A 54 -24.85 15.50 10.20
CA CYS A 54 -23.73 14.56 9.97
C CYS A 54 -22.81 14.40 11.20
N PHE A 55 -22.48 15.49 11.90
CA PHE A 55 -21.67 15.42 13.14
C PHE A 55 -22.50 15.27 14.42
N PHE A 56 -23.83 15.12 14.29
CA PHE A 56 -24.76 14.93 15.41
C PHE A 56 -24.70 16.06 16.47
N GLN A 57 -24.20 17.24 16.13
CA GLN A 57 -24.13 18.36 17.08
C GLN A 57 -25.54 18.95 17.29
N GLY A 58 -26.13 18.76 18.46
CA GLY A 58 -27.48 19.31 18.72
C GLY A 58 -28.57 18.69 17.84
N LEU A 59 -28.36 17.48 17.31
CA LEU A 59 -29.37 16.76 16.53
C LEU A 59 -30.72 16.62 17.27
N PRO A 60 -30.77 16.32 18.59
CA PRO A 60 -32.05 16.19 19.30
C PRO A 60 -32.91 17.45 19.24
N ASP A 61 -32.27 18.62 19.32
CA ASP A 61 -32.97 19.92 19.27
C ASP A 61 -33.52 20.19 17.87
N LEU A 62 -32.70 19.96 16.84
CA LEU A 62 -33.12 20.05 15.44
C LEU A 62 -34.26 19.08 15.11
N ALA A 63 -34.14 17.82 15.54
CA ALA A 63 -35.16 16.80 15.31
C ALA A 63 -36.48 17.16 16.00
N ARG A 64 -36.42 17.64 17.24
CA ARG A 64 -37.60 18.06 17.99
C ARG A 64 -38.34 19.20 17.29
N LEU A 65 -37.62 20.22 16.83
CA LEU A 65 -38.21 21.35 16.09
C LEU A 65 -38.85 20.89 14.77
N CYS A 66 -38.18 20.00 14.03
CA CYS A 66 -38.73 19.45 12.78
C CYS A 66 -40.03 18.66 13.02
N PHE A 67 -40.08 17.80 14.04
CA PHE A 67 -41.28 17.00 14.36
C PHE A 67 -42.42 17.82 14.96
N GLN A 68 -42.12 18.95 15.62
CA GLN A 68 -43.13 19.86 16.17
C GLN A 68 -43.84 20.68 15.09
N GLU A 69 -43.13 21.07 14.03
CA GLU A 69 -43.72 21.79 12.91
C GLU A 69 -44.57 20.88 12.02
N ASN A 70 -43.96 19.83 11.45
CA ASN A 70 -44.66 18.87 10.61
C ASN A 70 -43.97 17.51 10.60
N PHE A 71 -44.76 16.44 10.63
CA PHE A 71 -44.24 15.07 10.54
C PHE A 71 -43.40 14.84 9.27
N LEU A 72 -43.75 15.48 8.15
CA LEU A 72 -43.03 15.38 6.89
C LEU A 72 -41.59 15.92 6.99
N TYR A 73 -41.38 16.99 7.76
CA TYR A 73 -40.06 17.60 7.95
C TYR A 73 -39.18 16.67 8.79
N GLY A 74 -39.72 16.16 9.89
CA GLY A 74 -39.06 15.15 10.72
C GLY A 74 -38.70 13.88 9.95
N LEU A 75 -39.59 13.39 9.07
CA LEU A 75 -39.32 12.22 8.23
C LEU A 75 -38.18 12.48 7.23
N SER A 76 -38.16 13.64 6.57
CA SER A 76 -37.10 14.01 5.63
C SER A 76 -35.73 14.13 6.33
N LEU A 77 -35.69 14.73 7.52
CA LEU A 77 -34.48 14.81 8.35
C LEU A 77 -34.02 13.41 8.79
N LEU A 78 -34.94 12.53 9.17
CA LEU A 78 -34.63 11.16 9.58
C LEU A 78 -34.00 10.35 8.44
N VAL A 79 -34.55 10.44 7.23
CA VAL A 79 -33.96 9.80 6.05
C VAL A 79 -32.55 10.34 5.78
N PHE A 80 -32.35 11.65 5.89
CA PHE A 80 -31.03 12.27 5.72
C PHE A 80 -30.02 11.78 6.78
N VAL A 81 -30.40 11.76 8.06
CA VAL A 81 -29.56 11.31 9.18
C VAL A 81 -29.20 9.83 9.08
N VAL A 82 -30.00 9.01 8.40
CA VAL A 82 -29.61 7.64 8.09
C VAL A 82 -28.62 7.61 6.92
N LEU A 83 -28.91 8.31 5.82
CA LEU A 83 -28.10 8.24 4.61
C LEU A 83 -26.72 8.92 4.74
N ALA A 84 -26.67 10.15 5.24
CA ALA A 84 -25.44 10.96 5.20
C ALA A 84 -24.35 10.45 6.15
N PRO A 85 -24.60 10.22 7.46
CA PRO A 85 -23.63 9.57 8.35
C PRO A 85 -23.15 8.20 7.87
N LEU A 86 -24.01 7.35 7.31
CA LEU A 86 -23.59 6.06 6.76
C LEU A 86 -22.59 6.23 5.61
N THR A 87 -22.80 7.20 4.72
CA THR A 87 -21.83 7.50 3.64
C THR A 87 -20.50 8.04 4.19
N VAL A 88 -20.53 8.88 5.23
CA VAL A 88 -19.32 9.39 5.89
C VAL A 88 -18.56 8.27 6.60
N MET A 89 -19.23 7.40 7.33
CA MET A 89 -18.59 6.26 7.99
C MET A 89 -17.93 5.33 6.97
N ASN A 90 -18.62 5.03 5.86
CA ASN A 90 -18.08 4.19 4.80
C ASN A 90 -16.85 4.83 4.13
N LEU A 91 -16.80 6.16 4.00
CA LEU A 91 -15.62 6.89 3.52
C LEU A 91 -14.43 6.73 4.47
N ILE A 92 -14.63 7.00 5.77
CA ILE A 92 -13.56 6.95 6.78
C ILE A 92 -13.00 5.54 6.90
N VAL A 93 -13.87 4.52 6.99
CA VAL A 93 -13.46 3.12 7.04
C VAL A 93 -12.65 2.74 5.80
N GLY A 94 -13.05 3.19 4.61
CA GLY A 94 -12.31 2.93 3.37
C GLY A 94 -10.91 3.56 3.31
N VAL A 95 -10.67 4.67 4.01
CA VAL A 95 -9.33 5.26 4.15
C VAL A 95 -8.52 4.47 5.19
N LEU A 96 -9.12 4.16 6.34
CA LEU A 96 -8.45 3.39 7.39
C LEU A 96 -7.99 2.02 6.89
N VAL A 97 -8.84 1.30 6.16
CA VAL A 97 -8.49 -0.02 5.61
C VAL A 97 -7.37 0.05 4.58
N GLU A 98 -7.28 1.12 3.77
CA GLU A 98 -6.14 1.28 2.86
C GLU A 98 -4.84 1.50 3.62
N VAL A 99 -4.84 2.39 4.63
CA VAL A 99 -3.65 2.64 5.44
C VAL A 99 -3.21 1.36 6.16
N VAL A 100 -4.15 0.62 6.75
CA VAL A 100 -3.86 -0.69 7.37
C VAL A 100 -3.31 -1.68 6.34
N GLY A 101 -3.84 -1.70 5.11
CA GLY A 101 -3.32 -2.55 4.03
C GLY A 101 -1.88 -2.21 3.65
N VAL A 102 -1.53 -0.92 3.56
CA VAL A 102 -0.16 -0.47 3.28
C VAL A 102 0.79 -0.84 4.42
N VAL A 103 0.38 -0.62 5.67
CA VAL A 103 1.20 -0.97 6.84
C VAL A 103 1.38 -2.49 6.93
N ALA A 104 0.31 -3.27 6.76
CA ALA A 104 0.39 -4.72 6.78
C ALA A 104 1.29 -5.27 5.67
N ALA A 105 1.26 -4.70 4.47
CA ALA A 105 2.18 -5.09 3.39
C ALA A 105 3.64 -4.79 3.75
N ALA A 106 3.91 -3.60 4.31
CA ALA A 106 5.27 -3.22 4.73
C ALA A 106 5.78 -4.08 5.90
N GLU A 107 4.93 -4.39 6.88
CA GLU A 107 5.26 -5.28 7.98
C GLU A 107 5.51 -6.72 7.50
N GLN A 108 4.68 -7.21 6.57
CA GLN A 108 4.86 -8.54 5.98
C GLN A 108 6.19 -8.65 5.22
N GLU A 109 6.57 -7.60 4.48
CA GLU A 109 7.86 -7.54 3.79
C GLU A 109 9.03 -7.54 4.78
N ALA A 110 8.97 -6.72 5.83
CA ALA A 110 9.97 -6.69 6.89
C ALA A 110 10.07 -8.04 7.64
N SER A 111 8.94 -8.67 7.95
CA SER A 111 8.88 -9.99 8.59
C SER A 111 9.51 -11.07 7.72
N THR A 112 9.21 -11.08 6.41
CA THR A 112 9.80 -12.04 5.46
C THR A 112 11.30 -11.84 5.35
N ARG A 113 11.78 -10.58 5.28
CA ARG A 113 13.20 -10.27 5.25
C ARG A 113 13.92 -10.80 6.50
N ASN A 114 13.35 -10.57 7.68
CA ASN A 114 13.92 -11.04 8.95
C ASN A 114 13.93 -12.58 9.02
N ALA A 115 12.88 -13.25 8.57
CA ALA A 115 12.84 -14.71 8.55
C ALA A 115 13.95 -15.32 7.67
N ILE A 116 14.21 -14.74 6.49
CA ILE A 116 15.31 -15.19 5.62
C ILE A 116 16.66 -14.88 6.29
N PHE A 117 16.81 -13.70 6.89
CA PHE A 117 18.04 -13.30 7.58
C PHE A 117 18.37 -14.27 8.73
N GLU A 118 17.41 -14.57 9.60
CA GLU A 118 17.56 -15.50 10.72
C GLU A 118 17.89 -16.93 10.23
N ALA A 119 17.19 -17.41 9.21
CA ALA A 119 17.45 -18.73 8.63
C ALA A 119 18.85 -18.82 8.00
N LEU A 120 19.29 -17.74 7.35
CA LEU A 120 20.61 -17.65 6.75
C LEU A 120 21.69 -17.64 7.84
N GLN A 121 21.52 -16.82 8.89
CA GLN A 121 22.44 -16.77 10.02
C GLN A 121 22.57 -18.14 10.72
N GLU A 122 21.46 -18.82 11.01
CA GLU A 122 21.47 -20.16 11.60
C GLU A 122 22.15 -21.19 10.67
N ALA A 123 21.91 -21.09 9.37
CA ALA A 123 22.52 -22.00 8.40
C ALA A 123 24.04 -21.78 8.28
N LEU A 124 24.48 -20.53 8.37
CA LEU A 124 25.88 -20.09 8.33
C LEU A 124 26.65 -20.50 9.62
N GLU A 125 26.03 -20.41 10.80
CA GLU A 125 26.62 -20.85 12.08
C GLU A 125 26.90 -22.36 12.10
N ARG A 126 26.00 -23.15 11.51
CA ARG A 126 26.12 -24.62 11.47
C ARG A 126 27.18 -25.13 10.47
N LEU A 127 27.68 -24.30 9.56
CA LEU A 127 28.71 -24.68 8.57
C LEU A 127 30.14 -24.72 9.15
N GLY A 128 30.38 -24.20 10.36
CA GLY A 128 31.66 -24.28 11.06
C GLY A 128 32.35 -22.93 11.31
N PRO A 129 33.60 -22.93 11.81
CA PRO A 129 34.30 -21.71 12.22
C PRO A 129 34.65 -20.82 11.01
N ARG A 130 34.20 -19.56 11.07
CA ARG A 130 34.32 -18.56 10.00
C ARG A 130 35.50 -17.62 10.22
N LYS A 131 35.98 -17.01 9.14
CA LYS A 131 36.94 -15.89 9.20
C LYS A 131 36.28 -14.55 9.56
N LYS A 132 35.03 -14.34 9.16
CA LYS A 132 34.19 -13.17 9.46
C LYS A 132 32.74 -13.63 9.61
N GLU A 133 32.06 -13.16 10.66
CA GLU A 133 30.69 -13.57 10.99
C GLU A 133 29.66 -13.00 10.00
N ASP A 134 29.89 -11.78 9.50
CA ASP A 134 28.91 -11.00 8.72
C ASP A 134 29.03 -11.12 7.18
N VAL A 135 29.81 -12.08 6.69
CA VAL A 135 30.16 -12.20 5.25
C VAL A 135 29.81 -13.60 4.74
N ILE A 136 29.28 -13.65 3.51
CA ILE A 136 28.98 -14.88 2.78
C ILE A 136 29.93 -14.99 1.61
N ALA A 137 30.67 -16.09 1.54
CA ALA A 137 31.47 -16.45 0.38
C ALA A 137 30.65 -17.31 -0.60
N ARG A 138 30.96 -17.21 -1.91
CA ARG A 138 30.29 -18.03 -2.95
C ARG A 138 30.31 -19.54 -2.67
N GLY A 139 31.44 -20.04 -2.17
CA GLY A 139 31.60 -21.45 -1.83
C GLY A 139 30.74 -21.88 -0.65
N GLU A 140 30.49 -20.98 0.29
CA GLU A 140 29.61 -21.23 1.43
C GLU A 140 28.15 -21.23 0.98
N PHE A 141 27.76 -20.32 0.08
CA PHE A 141 26.41 -20.31 -0.48
C PHE A 141 26.06 -21.61 -1.21
N ALA A 142 26.98 -22.15 -2.02
CA ALA A 142 26.77 -23.46 -2.67
C ALA A 142 26.58 -24.60 -1.64
N ALA A 143 27.24 -24.52 -0.48
CA ALA A 143 27.06 -25.48 0.60
C ALA A 143 25.74 -25.27 1.37
N LEU A 144 25.29 -24.02 1.54
CA LEU A 144 24.03 -23.65 2.17
C LEU A 144 22.81 -24.18 1.42
N VAL A 145 22.83 -24.11 0.08
CA VAL A 145 21.71 -24.56 -0.77
C VAL A 145 21.52 -26.08 -0.75
N ASN A 146 22.51 -26.86 -0.30
CA ASN A 146 22.32 -28.30 -0.09
C ASN A 146 21.43 -28.62 1.12
N ARG A 147 21.00 -27.61 1.89
CA ARG A 147 20.11 -27.80 3.03
C ARG A 147 18.65 -27.61 2.62
N PRO A 148 17.81 -28.65 2.74
CA PRO A 148 16.41 -28.57 2.33
C PRO A 148 15.62 -27.52 3.14
N ASP A 149 15.97 -27.32 4.42
CA ASP A 149 15.31 -26.34 5.30
C ASP A 149 15.42 -24.91 4.75
N LEU A 150 16.63 -24.53 4.30
CA LEU A 150 16.90 -23.19 3.80
C LEU A 150 16.28 -22.98 2.40
N VAL A 151 16.32 -24.01 1.55
CA VAL A 151 15.67 -23.99 0.23
C VAL A 151 14.16 -23.83 0.36
N GLY A 152 13.54 -24.47 1.36
CA GLY A 152 12.12 -24.29 1.66
C GLY A 152 11.77 -22.84 1.94
N ILE A 153 12.54 -22.17 2.81
CA ILE A 153 12.31 -20.76 3.20
C ILE A 153 12.50 -19.81 2.01
N PHE A 154 13.52 -20.05 1.16
CA PHE A 154 13.71 -19.25 -0.05
C PHE A 154 12.57 -19.45 -1.06
N LEU A 155 12.10 -20.69 -1.23
CA LEU A 155 10.99 -21.00 -2.15
C LEU A 155 9.66 -20.39 -1.66
N GLU A 156 9.37 -20.51 -0.36
CA GLU A 156 8.21 -19.87 0.28
C GLU A 156 8.25 -18.34 0.15
N SER A 157 9.47 -17.78 0.17
CA SER A 157 9.71 -16.35 -0.07
C SER A 157 9.68 -15.97 -1.56
N GLY A 158 9.42 -16.89 -2.49
CA GLY A 158 9.34 -16.61 -3.92
C GLY A 158 10.70 -16.36 -4.61
N ILE A 159 11.80 -16.77 -3.97
CA ILE A 159 13.16 -16.63 -4.49
C ILE A 159 13.54 -17.94 -5.19
N ASP A 160 13.96 -17.83 -6.46
CA ASP A 160 14.39 -18.99 -7.25
C ASP A 160 15.86 -19.31 -6.97
N VAL A 161 16.09 -20.20 -6.00
CA VAL A 161 17.44 -20.66 -5.63
C VAL A 161 18.13 -21.40 -6.78
N VAL A 162 17.38 -22.05 -7.67
CA VAL A 162 17.94 -22.78 -8.82
C VAL A 162 18.52 -21.81 -9.84
N ALA A 163 17.87 -20.66 -10.03
CA ALA A 163 18.39 -19.58 -10.87
C ALA A 163 19.71 -19.02 -10.30
N ILE A 164 19.77 -18.75 -9.00
CA ILE A 164 20.96 -18.22 -8.32
C ILE A 164 22.11 -19.22 -8.34
N LEU A 165 21.84 -20.53 -8.19
CA LEU A 165 22.88 -21.57 -8.31
C LEU A 165 23.46 -21.68 -9.72
N ARG A 166 22.63 -21.46 -10.75
CA ARG A 166 23.06 -21.55 -12.15
C ARG A 166 23.99 -20.39 -12.52
N ASP A 167 23.70 -19.21 -12.00
CA ASP A 167 24.49 -18.01 -12.23
C ASP A 167 24.65 -17.20 -10.93
N PRO A 168 25.65 -17.52 -10.09
CA PRO A 168 25.88 -16.81 -8.83
C PRO A 168 26.35 -15.36 -9.07
N ASP A 169 26.80 -15.01 -10.28
CA ASP A 169 27.18 -13.63 -10.59
C ASP A 169 25.97 -12.69 -10.62
N MET A 170 24.73 -13.21 -10.68
CA MET A 170 23.51 -12.42 -10.54
C MET A 170 23.37 -11.76 -9.17
N VAL A 171 23.85 -12.40 -8.10
CA VAL A 171 23.77 -11.87 -6.72
C VAL A 171 25.11 -11.28 -6.28
N PHE A 172 26.22 -11.96 -6.61
CA PHE A 172 27.55 -11.57 -6.14
C PHE A 172 28.26 -10.56 -7.06
N ALA A 173 27.70 -10.20 -8.22
CA ALA A 173 28.23 -9.19 -9.15
C ALA A 173 29.74 -9.33 -9.51
N GLY A 174 30.29 -10.55 -9.48
CA GLY A 174 31.72 -10.82 -9.71
C GLY A 174 32.60 -10.80 -8.45
N GLU A 175 32.07 -10.47 -7.27
CA GLU A 175 32.79 -10.46 -5.99
C GLU A 175 32.82 -11.85 -5.33
N ALA A 176 33.92 -12.20 -4.66
CA ALA A 176 34.09 -13.52 -4.03
C ALA A 176 33.35 -13.66 -2.69
N GLU A 177 33.11 -12.52 -2.03
CA GLU A 177 32.55 -12.39 -0.68
C GLU A 177 31.67 -11.14 -0.65
N MET A 178 30.50 -11.22 -0.01
CA MET A 178 29.61 -10.06 0.20
C MET A 178 28.97 -10.09 1.58
N SER A 179 28.47 -8.96 2.07
CA SER A 179 27.82 -8.92 3.39
C SER A 179 26.48 -9.68 3.37
N ILE A 180 26.09 -10.28 4.50
CA ILE A 180 24.80 -11.00 4.62
C ILE A 180 23.62 -10.07 4.25
N THR A 181 23.67 -8.82 4.70
CA THR A 181 22.64 -7.81 4.45
C THR A 181 22.52 -7.48 2.96
N GLU A 182 23.65 -7.30 2.26
CA GLU A 182 23.69 -7.01 0.83
C GLU A 182 23.28 -8.23 0.01
N PHE A 183 23.74 -9.42 0.40
CA PHE A 183 23.30 -10.69 -0.21
C PHE A 183 21.78 -10.84 -0.12
N LEU A 184 21.20 -10.54 1.05
CA LEU A 184 19.76 -10.61 1.28
C LEU A 184 18.99 -9.61 0.42
N GLU A 185 19.49 -8.37 0.29
CA GLU A 185 18.86 -7.34 -0.54
C GLU A 185 18.86 -7.74 -2.02
N GLU A 186 19.99 -8.19 -2.56
CA GLU A 186 20.11 -8.64 -3.95
C GLU A 186 19.28 -9.92 -4.20
N THR A 187 19.25 -10.84 -3.23
CA THR A 187 18.46 -12.07 -3.34
C THR A 187 16.96 -11.81 -3.29
N ILE A 188 16.51 -10.88 -2.43
CA ILE A 188 15.12 -10.42 -2.43
C ILE A 188 14.80 -9.67 -3.72
N ALA A 189 15.73 -8.88 -4.26
CA ALA A 189 15.55 -8.15 -5.52
C ALA A 189 15.26 -9.10 -6.70
N LEU A 190 15.86 -10.29 -6.72
CA LEU A 190 15.65 -11.33 -7.72
C LEU A 190 14.34 -12.13 -7.57
N ARG A 191 13.53 -11.86 -6.54
CA ARG A 191 12.22 -12.50 -6.34
C ARG A 191 11.33 -12.26 -7.56
N GLY A 192 10.77 -13.33 -8.13
CA GLY A 192 9.98 -13.25 -9.36
C GLY A 192 8.71 -12.39 -9.26
N SER A 193 8.26 -12.09 -8.03
CA SER A 193 7.14 -11.18 -7.76
C SER A 193 7.52 -9.70 -7.74
N ASN A 194 8.81 -9.35 -7.80
CA ASN A 194 9.22 -7.95 -7.76
C ASN A 194 8.91 -7.25 -9.08
N PRO A 195 8.28 -6.06 -9.03
CA PRO A 195 8.04 -5.28 -10.23
C PRO A 195 9.36 -4.76 -10.81
N ALA A 196 9.61 -5.04 -12.09
CA ALA A 196 10.78 -4.51 -12.79
C ALA A 196 10.73 -2.97 -12.83
N THR A 197 11.77 -2.33 -12.33
CA THR A 197 11.91 -0.88 -12.25
C THR A 197 12.65 -0.32 -13.46
N VAL A 198 12.56 1.00 -13.68
CA VAL A 198 13.32 1.71 -14.72
C VAL A 198 14.84 1.58 -14.49
N ARG A 199 15.27 1.41 -13.24
CA ARG A 199 16.66 1.12 -12.89
C ARG A 199 17.11 -0.21 -13.50
N ASP A 200 16.29 -1.26 -13.40
CA ASP A 200 16.59 -2.60 -13.90
C ASP A 200 16.68 -2.60 -15.43
N LEU A 201 15.79 -1.87 -16.11
CA LEU A 201 15.87 -1.62 -17.55
C LEU A 201 17.14 -0.88 -17.96
N GLY A 202 17.58 0.10 -17.16
CA GLY A 202 18.83 0.82 -17.37
C GLY A 202 20.06 -0.09 -17.20
N GLN A 203 20.07 -0.93 -16.16
CA GLN A 203 21.11 -1.93 -15.91
C GLN A 203 21.19 -2.95 -17.05
N LEU A 204 20.05 -3.47 -17.51
CA LEU A 204 19.97 -4.37 -18.66
C LEU A 204 20.56 -3.72 -19.92
N LYS A 205 20.22 -2.45 -20.21
CA LYS A 205 20.80 -1.71 -21.35
C LYS A 205 22.32 -1.62 -21.24
N LEU A 206 22.86 -1.29 -20.06
CA LEU A 206 24.30 -1.20 -19.84
C LEU A 206 24.99 -2.56 -19.99
N GLN A 207 24.38 -3.63 -19.48
CA GLN A 207 24.91 -4.99 -19.58
C GLN A 207 24.94 -5.47 -21.04
N ILE A 208 23.86 -5.25 -21.80
CA ILE A 208 23.80 -5.54 -23.24
C ILE A 208 24.87 -4.76 -24.01
N LEU A 209 25.07 -3.47 -23.72
CA LEU A 209 26.09 -2.66 -24.38
C LEU A 209 27.52 -3.12 -24.06
N ARG A 210 27.77 -3.61 -22.84
CA ARG A 210 29.06 -4.20 -22.46
C ARG A 210 29.32 -5.49 -23.22
N GLU A 211 28.34 -6.39 -23.29
CA GLU A 211 28.38 -7.64 -24.07
C GLU A 211 28.62 -7.40 -25.57
N MET A 212 27.95 -6.39 -26.15
CA MET A 212 28.18 -6.04 -27.56
C MET A 212 29.59 -5.50 -27.81
N ARG A 213 30.14 -4.74 -26.85
CA ARG A 213 31.51 -4.21 -26.95
C ARG A 213 32.57 -5.29 -26.83
N THR A 214 32.35 -6.31 -25.98
CA THR A 214 33.28 -7.43 -25.83
C THR A 214 33.23 -8.38 -27.04
N ARG A 215 32.06 -8.61 -27.63
CA ARG A 215 31.91 -9.42 -28.86
C ARG A 215 32.39 -8.74 -30.14
N GLY A 216 32.45 -7.40 -30.18
CA GLY A 216 32.91 -6.64 -31.35
C GLY A 216 34.43 -6.52 -31.51
N ARG A 217 35.25 -7.12 -30.63
CA ARG A 217 36.72 -7.06 -30.70
C ARG A 217 37.25 -8.25 -31.53
N PRO A 218 37.89 -8.04 -32.70
CA PRO A 218 38.45 -9.15 -33.47
C PRO A 218 39.54 -9.88 -32.68
N PRO A 219 39.71 -11.21 -32.84
CA PRO A 219 40.70 -11.97 -32.10
C PRO A 219 42.10 -11.43 -32.39
N MET A 220 42.88 -11.17 -31.33
CA MET A 220 44.28 -10.73 -31.48
C MET A 220 45.08 -11.81 -32.22
N PRO A 221 45.89 -11.45 -33.23
CA PRO A 221 46.72 -12.43 -33.92
C PRO A 221 47.74 -13.01 -32.92
N MET A 222 47.74 -14.33 -32.76
CA MET A 222 48.78 -15.03 -32.03
C MET A 222 50.13 -14.79 -32.73
N SER A 223 51.05 -14.08 -32.06
CA SER A 223 52.44 -14.03 -32.48
C SER A 223 53.05 -15.41 -32.24
N ARG A 224 53.40 -16.11 -33.32
CA ARG A 224 54.32 -17.24 -33.30
C ARG A 224 55.75 -16.76 -33.03
#